data_AF-A0A8J5IK28-F1
#
_entry.id   AF-A0A8J5IK28-F1
#
_cell.length_a   1.000
_cell.length_b   1.000
_cell.length_c   1.000
_cell.angle_alpha   90.00
_cell.angle_beta   90.00
_cell.angle_gamma   90.00
#
_symmetry.space_group_name_H-M   'P 1'
#
loop_
_entity.id
_entity.type
_entity.pdbx_description
1 polymer ?
#
loop_
_entity_poly.entity_id
_entity_poly.type
_entity_poly.pdbx_seq_one_letter_code
_entity_poly.pdbx_strand_id
1 'polypeptide(L)'
;MVSPDPAVTYIITIKAGRVTDKVLEKVNLLLVPNRAERKATPAAHPVECARNILRVMKTVIETLLGWDQQARAPKRGGGLFGVVRAFGAAAEAQLAGDLHVHIAVWLQGFPPISDNYRDTIQTNASFRSRVISLVDCVLCTKPPYLEGKRRCPCCSTDDVPEPVTLGIDAFRRPAPGVTLPTTPFCSICG
;
A
#
# COMPACT_ATOMS: atom_id res chain seq x y z
N MET A 1 3.65 -1.67 7.76
CA MET A 1 2.77 -0.99 6.79
C MET A 1 2.78 0.51 7.12
N VAL A 2 3.30 1.35 6.23
CA VAL A 2 3.23 2.82 6.40
C VAL A 2 1.96 3.26 5.68
N SER A 3 0.89 3.51 6.43
CA SER A 3 -0.34 4.07 5.89
C SER A 3 -0.56 5.46 6.48
N PRO A 4 -0.84 6.49 5.67
CA PRO A 4 -1.26 7.77 6.20
C PRO A 4 -2.72 7.74 6.71
N ASP A 5 -3.46 6.65 6.49
CA ASP A 5 -4.85 6.48 6.92
C ASP A 5 -4.94 6.44 8.48
N PRO A 6 -5.55 7.44 9.11
CA PRO A 6 -5.72 7.51 10.55
C PRO A 6 -6.73 6.49 11.07
N ALA A 7 -7.62 5.94 10.25
CA ALA A 7 -8.54 4.88 10.67
C ALA A 7 -7.81 3.55 10.90
N VAL A 8 -6.71 3.32 10.20
CA VAL A 8 -5.94 2.06 10.23
C VAL A 8 -4.66 2.19 11.07
N THR A 9 -4.18 3.41 11.32
CA THR A 9 -2.99 3.66 12.14
C THR A 9 -3.29 4.44 13.42
N TYR A 10 -2.41 4.31 14.42
CA TYR A 10 -2.52 5.06 15.68
C TYR A 10 -1.64 6.31 15.72
N ILE A 11 -0.95 6.65 14.63
CA ILE A 11 0.13 7.66 14.64
C ILE A 11 -0.40 9.04 15.05
N ILE A 12 -1.53 9.47 14.46
CA ILE A 12 -2.14 10.78 14.79
C ILE A 12 -2.66 10.79 16.22
N THR A 13 -3.30 9.69 16.65
CA THR A 13 -3.82 9.53 18.01
C THR A 13 -2.71 9.58 19.07
N ILE A 14 -1.58 8.92 18.82
CA ILE A 14 -0.41 8.96 19.71
C ILE A 14 0.17 10.37 19.76
N LYS A 15 0.40 11.01 18.61
CA LYS A 15 0.93 12.37 18.52
C LYS A 15 0.01 13.42 19.15
N ALA A 16 -1.30 13.19 19.11
CA ALA A 16 -2.30 14.01 19.76
C ALA A 16 -2.40 13.77 21.28
N GLY A 17 -1.58 12.88 21.87
CA GLY A 17 -1.62 12.54 23.29
C GLY A 17 -2.87 11.77 23.72
N ARG A 18 -3.61 11.18 22.76
CA ARG A 18 -4.85 10.43 23.01
C ARG A 18 -4.59 8.97 23.36
N VAL A 19 -3.37 8.48 23.16
CA VAL A 19 -2.89 7.20 23.70
C VAL A 19 -1.98 7.51 24.88
N THR A 20 -2.31 6.99 26.06
CA THR A 20 -1.49 7.15 27.26
C THR A 20 -0.34 6.15 27.30
N ASP A 21 0.75 6.49 27.97
CA ASP A 21 1.94 5.63 28.10
C ASP A 21 1.60 4.24 28.65
N LYS A 22 0.59 4.15 29.53
CA LYS A 22 0.06 2.89 30.07
C LYS A 22 -0.43 1.91 29.00
N VAL A 23 -0.91 2.41 27.86
CA VAL A 23 -1.37 1.58 26.73
C VAL A 23 -0.17 0.97 26.00
N LEU A 24 0.91 1.75 25.85
CA LEU A 24 2.14 1.31 25.20
C LEU A 24 2.92 0.34 26.11
N GLU A 25 3.02 0.64 27.40
CA GLU A 25 3.73 -0.18 28.39
C GLU A 25 3.05 -1.53 28.64
N LYS A 26 1.71 -1.56 28.67
CA LYS A 26 0.94 -2.78 28.97
C LYS A 26 0.48 -3.54 27.73
N VAL A 27 0.75 -3.02 26.54
CA VAL A 27 0.28 -3.56 25.24
C VAL A 27 -1.22 -3.91 25.29
N ASN A 28 -2.01 -3.11 26.01
CA ASN A 28 -3.42 -3.41 26.21
C ASN A 28 -4.24 -2.79 25.07
N LEU A 29 -4.53 -3.62 24.08
CA LEU A 29 -5.31 -3.25 22.90
C LEU A 29 -6.78 -2.89 23.21
N LEU A 30 -7.28 -3.13 24.42
CA LEU A 30 -8.61 -2.66 24.83
C LEU A 30 -8.61 -1.18 25.22
N LEU A 31 -7.45 -0.60 25.50
CA LEU A 31 -7.29 0.80 25.86
C LEU A 31 -6.95 1.69 24.65
N VAL A 32 -6.79 1.10 23.47
CA VAL A 32 -6.59 1.87 22.24
C VAL A 32 -7.93 2.35 21.68
N PRO A 33 -8.01 3.58 21.14
CA PRO A 33 -9.27 4.07 20.57
C PRO A 33 -9.70 3.22 19.38
N ASN A 34 -11.00 3.02 19.23
CA ASN A 34 -11.61 2.25 18.16
C ASN A 34 -11.53 2.99 16.81
N ARG A 35 -11.94 2.33 15.72
CA ARG A 35 -11.83 2.90 14.37
C ARG A 35 -12.55 4.25 14.21
N ALA A 36 -13.72 4.42 14.83
CA ALA A 36 -14.50 5.66 14.73
C ALA A 36 -13.82 6.81 15.48
N GLU A 37 -13.33 6.55 16.69
CA GLU A 37 -12.58 7.52 17.50
C GLU A 37 -11.29 7.96 16.81
N ARG A 38 -10.59 7.00 16.17
CA ARG A 38 -9.39 7.31 15.38
C ARG A 38 -9.69 8.17 14.16
N LYS A 39 -10.83 7.95 13.47
CA LYS A 39 -11.28 8.81 12.36
C LYS A 39 -11.66 10.22 12.78
N ALA A 40 -12.19 10.39 13.99
CA ALA A 40 -12.55 11.71 14.50
C ALA A 40 -11.35 12.53 14.96
N THR A 41 -10.25 11.88 15.37
CA THR A 41 -9.06 12.55 15.91
C THR A 41 -8.40 13.54 14.92
N PRO A 42 -8.17 13.20 13.63
CA PRO A 42 -7.62 14.13 12.63
C PRO A 42 -8.30 15.48 12.55
N ALA A 43 -9.64 15.51 12.60
CA ALA A 43 -10.42 16.73 12.50
C ALA A 43 -10.11 17.73 13.62
N ALA A 44 -9.79 17.23 14.82
CA ALA A 44 -9.42 18.06 15.97
C ALA A 44 -7.92 18.43 16.01
N HIS A 45 -7.08 17.77 15.20
CA HIS A 45 -5.61 17.93 15.24
C HIS A 45 -4.99 18.12 13.83
N PRO A 46 -5.43 19.12 13.05
CA PRO A 46 -5.01 19.29 11.65
C PRO A 46 -3.50 19.53 11.47
N VAL A 47 -2.84 20.17 12.46
CA VAL A 47 -1.38 20.39 12.45
C VAL A 47 -0.62 19.06 12.53
N GLU A 48 -1.07 18.11 13.35
CA GLU A 48 -0.42 16.81 13.46
C GLU A 48 -0.62 15.97 12.20
N CYS A 49 -1.78 16.09 11.55
CA CYS A 49 -2.04 15.51 10.24
C CYS A 49 -1.07 16.07 9.18
N ALA A 50 -0.93 17.39 9.11
CA ALA A 50 -0.01 18.04 8.18
C ALA A 50 1.45 17.60 8.42
N ARG A 51 1.91 17.57 9.68
CA ARG A 51 3.25 17.08 10.04
C ARG A 51 3.45 15.61 9.65
N ASN A 52 2.43 14.79 9.87
CA ASN A 52 2.50 13.38 9.54
C ASN A 52 2.63 13.16 8.04
N ILE A 53 1.82 13.84 7.22
CA ILE A 53 1.92 13.67 5.78
C ILE A 53 3.24 14.21 5.24
N LEU A 54 3.74 15.34 5.74
CA LEU A 54 5.03 15.89 5.32
C LEU A 54 6.17 14.92 5.61
N ARG A 55 6.13 14.23 6.76
CA ARG A 55 7.10 13.18 7.11
C ARG A 55 7.00 11.97 6.18
N VAL A 56 5.78 11.50 5.88
CA VAL A 56 5.57 10.38 4.94
C VAL A 56 6.07 10.77 3.55
N MET A 57 5.69 11.95 3.05
CA MET A 57 6.08 12.46 1.74
C MET A 57 7.59 12.68 1.63
N LYS A 58 8.26 13.14 2.70
CA LYS A 58 9.72 13.21 2.73
C LYS A 58 10.34 11.82 2.47
N THR A 59 9.87 10.78 3.15
CA THR A 59 10.35 9.41 2.93
C THR A 59 10.03 8.92 1.51
N VAL A 60 8.83 9.22 0.99
CA VAL A 60 8.48 8.85 -0.39
C VAL A 60 9.41 9.52 -1.40
N ILE A 61 9.61 10.83 -1.31
CA ILE A 61 10.44 11.59 -2.24
C ILE A 61 11.92 11.20 -2.10
N GLU A 62 12.44 11.17 -0.88
CA GLU A 62 13.88 10.96 -0.67
C GLU A 62 14.31 9.51 -0.80
N THR A 63 13.46 8.55 -0.43
CA THR A 63 13.81 7.13 -0.41
C THR A 63 13.19 6.38 -1.58
N LEU A 64 11.88 6.49 -1.80
CA LEU A 64 11.21 5.73 -2.86
C LEU A 64 11.53 6.29 -4.25
N LEU A 65 11.46 7.61 -4.43
CA LEU A 65 11.84 8.24 -5.71
C LEU A 65 13.36 8.41 -5.84
N GLY A 66 14.09 8.36 -4.73
CA GLY A 66 15.53 8.63 -4.71
C GLY A 66 15.82 10.07 -5.16
N TRP A 67 15.04 11.04 -4.71
CA TRP A 67 15.20 12.45 -5.08
C TRP A 67 15.81 13.26 -3.94
N ASP A 68 16.79 14.10 -4.26
CA ASP A 68 17.34 15.08 -3.33
C ASP A 68 16.52 16.38 -3.41
N GLN A 69 15.79 16.68 -2.33
CA GLN A 69 14.95 17.88 -2.27
C GLN A 69 15.75 19.18 -2.16
N GLN A 70 16.96 19.15 -1.61
CA GLN A 70 17.83 20.32 -1.50
C GLN A 70 18.49 20.63 -2.84
N ALA A 71 19.08 19.61 -3.47
CA ALA A 71 19.70 19.74 -4.78
C ALA A 71 18.69 19.83 -5.94
N ARG A 72 17.41 19.51 -5.66
CA ARG A 72 16.33 19.40 -6.66
C ARG A 72 16.75 18.51 -7.84
N ALA A 73 17.33 17.36 -7.50
CA ALA A 73 17.94 16.47 -8.47
C ALA A 73 17.77 14.99 -8.06
N PRO A 74 17.90 14.04 -9.00
CA PRO A 74 17.94 12.62 -8.68
C PRO A 74 19.20 12.30 -7.85
N LYS A 75 19.07 11.47 -6.82
CA LYS A 75 20.21 10.90 -6.09
C LYS A 75 20.98 9.95 -6.99
N ARG A 76 22.29 9.82 -6.72
CA ARG A 76 23.16 8.86 -7.41
C ARG A 76 22.64 7.44 -7.18
N GLY A 77 22.39 6.71 -8.26
CA GLY A 77 21.80 5.36 -8.24
C GLY A 77 20.27 5.31 -8.31
N GLY A 78 19.58 6.45 -8.16
CA GLY A 78 18.11 6.51 -8.19
C GLY A 78 17.44 5.99 -6.92
N GLY A 79 16.13 5.78 -7.00
CA GLY A 79 15.31 5.20 -5.95
C GLY A 79 14.79 3.81 -6.32
N LEU A 80 13.70 3.39 -5.67
CA LEU A 80 13.06 2.09 -5.89
C LEU A 80 12.67 1.87 -7.37
N PHE A 81 12.24 2.93 -8.05
CA PHE A 81 11.82 2.88 -9.46
C PHE A 81 12.98 3.09 -10.46
N GLY A 82 14.22 3.21 -9.97
CA GLY A 82 15.37 3.64 -10.75
C GLY A 82 15.58 5.16 -10.71
N VAL A 83 16.18 5.73 -11.77
CA VAL A 83 16.52 7.16 -11.82
C VAL A 83 15.29 7.98 -12.21
N VAL A 84 14.73 8.73 -11.26
CA VAL A 84 13.62 9.66 -11.46
C VAL A 84 14.15 11.00 -11.97
N ARG A 85 13.83 11.38 -13.21
CA ARG A 85 14.26 12.66 -13.83
C ARG A 85 13.44 13.85 -13.34
N ALA A 86 12.17 13.62 -13.07
CA ALA A 86 11.22 14.61 -12.59
C ALA A 86 10.05 13.91 -11.91
N PHE A 87 9.34 14.62 -11.04
CA PHE A 87 8.05 14.19 -10.52
C PHE A 87 7.15 15.40 -10.31
N GLY A 88 5.84 15.16 -10.38
CA GLY A 88 4.80 16.13 -10.01
C GLY A 88 3.93 15.49 -8.95
N ALA A 89 3.59 16.24 -7.90
CA ALA A 89 2.73 15.76 -6.83
C ALA A 89 1.57 16.74 -6.60
N ALA A 90 0.37 16.20 -6.45
CA ALA A 90 -0.84 16.96 -6.12
C ALA A 90 -1.54 16.29 -4.93
N ALA A 91 -1.94 17.10 -3.95
CA ALA A 91 -2.61 16.63 -2.75
C ALA A 91 -4.09 17.04 -2.76
N GLU A 92 -4.98 16.13 -2.38
CA GLU A 92 -6.42 16.34 -2.32
C GLU A 92 -7.01 15.81 -1.01
N ALA A 93 -8.00 16.51 -0.45
CA ALA A 93 -8.77 16.01 0.68
C ALA A 93 -9.79 14.99 0.18
N GLN A 94 -9.68 13.74 0.64
CA GLN A 94 -10.60 12.67 0.27
C GLN A 94 -11.86 12.70 1.15
N LEU A 95 -12.96 12.13 0.67
CA LEU A 95 -14.29 12.10 1.33
C LEU A 95 -14.30 11.69 2.81
N ALA A 96 -13.28 10.97 3.27
CA ALA A 96 -13.12 10.54 4.67
C ALA A 96 -12.40 11.57 5.57
N GLY A 97 -12.01 12.73 5.04
CA GLY A 97 -11.19 13.73 5.73
C GLY A 97 -9.69 13.44 5.69
N ASP A 98 -9.28 12.38 4.99
CA ASP A 98 -7.88 11.98 4.84
C ASP A 98 -7.23 12.73 3.67
N LEU A 99 -5.94 13.01 3.79
CA LEU A 99 -5.18 13.67 2.73
C LEU A 99 -4.56 12.62 1.81
N HIS A 100 -4.93 12.70 0.53
CA HIS A 100 -4.49 11.82 -0.54
C HIS A 100 -3.51 12.56 -1.45
N VAL A 101 -2.50 11.85 -1.98
CA VAL A 101 -1.50 12.46 -2.86
C VAL A 101 -1.30 11.60 -4.09
N HIS A 102 -1.52 12.18 -5.26
CA HIS A 102 -1.15 11.61 -6.55
C HIS A 102 0.25 12.08 -6.92
N ILE A 103 1.10 11.16 -7.38
CA ILE A 103 2.46 11.47 -7.83
C ILE A 103 2.64 10.93 -9.25
N ALA A 104 2.91 11.82 -10.19
CA ALA A 104 3.38 11.48 -11.52
C ALA A 104 4.92 11.48 -11.54
N VAL A 105 5.54 10.46 -12.14
CA VAL A 105 6.99 10.25 -12.10
C VAL A 105 7.52 10.05 -13.52
N TRP A 106 8.59 10.76 -13.88
CA TRP A 106 9.30 10.59 -15.15
C TRP A 106 10.59 9.82 -14.91
N LEU A 107 10.66 8.59 -15.42
CA LEU A 107 11.81 7.72 -15.26
C LEU A 107 12.81 7.87 -16.42
N GLN A 108 14.09 7.75 -16.11
CA GLN A 108 15.14 7.67 -17.12
C GLN A 108 14.90 6.47 -18.03
N GLY A 109 15.03 6.67 -19.35
CA GLY A 109 14.83 5.61 -20.35
C GLY A 109 13.38 5.36 -20.76
N PHE A 110 12.41 6.05 -20.16
CA PHE A 110 11.02 6.03 -20.61
C PHE A 110 10.75 7.16 -21.62
N PRO A 111 9.89 6.93 -22.63
CA PRO A 111 9.41 8.00 -23.50
C PRO A 111 8.72 9.09 -22.66
N PRO A 112 9.00 10.37 -22.92
CA PRO A 112 8.50 11.48 -22.09
C PRO A 112 7.01 11.79 -22.32
N ILE A 113 6.44 11.34 -23.44
CA ILE A 113 5.06 11.60 -23.87
C ILE A 113 4.27 10.31 -23.81
N SER A 114 3.05 10.37 -23.29
CA SER A 114 2.18 9.20 -23.07
C SER A 114 1.89 8.41 -24.35
N ASP A 115 1.70 9.10 -25.48
CA ASP A 115 1.45 8.46 -26.78
C ASP A 115 2.68 7.66 -27.23
N ASN A 116 3.86 8.29 -27.20
CA ASN A 116 5.12 7.60 -27.51
C ASN A 116 5.36 6.40 -26.58
N TYR A 117 4.99 6.51 -25.30
CA TYR A 117 5.07 5.39 -24.36
C TYR A 117 4.15 4.24 -24.78
N ARG A 118 2.90 4.55 -25.15
CA ARG A 118 1.90 3.57 -25.61
C ARG A 118 2.36 2.87 -26.88
N ASP A 119 2.91 3.62 -27.83
CA ASP A 119 3.43 3.05 -29.07
C ASP A 119 4.67 2.19 -28.80
N THR A 120 5.60 2.69 -27.99
CA THR A 120 6.84 1.95 -27.66
C THR A 120 6.55 0.65 -26.93
N ILE A 121 5.59 0.62 -25.99
CA ILE A 121 5.26 -0.61 -25.27
C ILE A 121 4.58 -1.65 -26.16
N GLN A 122 3.87 -1.23 -27.20
CA GLN A 122 3.25 -2.13 -28.18
C GLN A 122 4.26 -2.64 -29.23
N THR A 123 5.15 -1.77 -29.70
CA THR A 123 6.05 -2.05 -30.84
C THR A 123 7.41 -2.61 -30.42
N ASN A 124 7.90 -2.29 -29.23
CA ASN A 124 9.23 -2.68 -28.77
C ASN A 124 9.18 -3.75 -27.68
N ALA A 125 9.34 -5.02 -28.09
CA ALA A 125 9.30 -6.17 -27.19
C ALA A 125 10.37 -6.12 -26.08
N SER A 126 11.56 -5.61 -26.38
CA SER A 126 12.66 -5.48 -25.40
C SER A 126 12.33 -4.43 -24.33
N PHE A 127 11.79 -3.29 -24.74
CA PHE A 127 11.31 -2.27 -23.80
C PHE A 127 10.18 -2.80 -22.93
N ARG A 128 9.17 -3.43 -23.53
CA ARG A 128 8.05 -4.04 -22.80
C ARG A 128 8.52 -5.05 -21.75
N SER A 129 9.48 -5.91 -22.10
CA SER A 129 10.05 -6.89 -21.15
C SER A 129 10.72 -6.21 -19.95
N ARG A 130 11.47 -5.12 -20.16
CA ARG A 130 12.05 -4.34 -19.05
C ARG A 130 11.00 -3.66 -18.18
N VAL A 131 9.91 -3.16 -18.77
CA VAL A 131 8.79 -2.58 -18.01
C VAL A 131 8.11 -3.64 -17.15
N ILE A 132 7.86 -4.83 -17.68
CA ILE A 132 7.30 -5.96 -16.91
C ILE A 132 8.24 -6.31 -15.75
N SER A 133 9.54 -6.46 -16.00
CA SER A 133 10.51 -6.73 -14.94
C SER A 133 10.52 -5.65 -13.86
N LEU A 134 10.42 -4.37 -14.23
CA LEU A 134 10.30 -3.29 -13.25
C LEU A 134 9.03 -3.45 -12.41
N VAL A 135 7.88 -3.69 -13.05
CA VAL A 135 6.59 -3.89 -12.38
C VAL A 135 6.63 -5.06 -11.40
N ASP A 136 7.19 -6.20 -11.81
CA ASP A 136 7.31 -7.40 -10.96
C ASP A 136 8.25 -7.16 -9.76
N CYS A 137 9.27 -6.30 -9.92
CA CYS A 137 10.16 -5.93 -8.82
C CYS A 137 9.50 -5.00 -7.79
N VAL A 138 8.60 -4.09 -8.22
CA VAL A 138 8.00 -3.10 -7.32
C VAL A 138 6.63 -3.49 -6.79
N LEU A 139 5.85 -4.27 -7.55
CA LEU A 139 4.56 -4.79 -7.16
C LEU A 139 4.71 -6.23 -6.68
N CYS A 140 4.58 -6.42 -5.37
CA CYS A 140 4.51 -7.74 -4.78
C CYS A 140 3.13 -7.93 -4.13
N THR A 141 2.22 -8.59 -4.82
CA THR A 141 1.06 -9.20 -4.18
C THR A 141 1.48 -10.56 -3.65
N LYS A 142 2.19 -10.60 -2.52
CA LYS A 142 2.20 -11.82 -1.70
C LYS A 142 0.84 -11.85 -0.99
N PRO A 143 -0.11 -12.72 -1.40
CA PRO A 143 -1.23 -12.99 -0.50
C PRO A 143 -0.65 -13.43 0.84
N PRO A 144 -1.32 -13.15 1.98
CA PRO A 144 -0.88 -13.66 3.27
C PRO A 144 -0.78 -15.19 3.16
N TYR A 145 0.45 -15.68 2.98
CA TYR A 145 0.78 -17.08 2.94
C TYR A 145 1.16 -17.45 4.37
N LEU A 146 0.44 -18.42 4.93
CA LEU A 146 0.80 -18.98 6.22
C LEU A 146 1.99 -19.92 5.99
N GLU A 147 3.14 -19.57 6.54
CA GLU A 147 4.31 -20.46 6.65
C GLU A 147 3.97 -21.63 7.57
N GLY A 148 3.63 -22.79 7.02
CA GLY A 148 3.39 -24.00 7.80
C GLY A 148 2.59 -25.09 7.09
N LYS A 149 2.63 -26.30 7.66
CA LYS A 149 1.78 -27.42 7.26
C LYS A 149 0.31 -27.01 7.35
N ARG A 150 -0.44 -27.18 6.26
CA ARG A 150 -1.83 -26.70 6.18
C ARG A 150 -2.77 -27.79 6.69
N ARG A 151 -3.33 -27.62 7.88
CA ARG A 151 -4.35 -28.55 8.38
C ARG A 151 -5.74 -28.11 7.97
N CYS A 152 -6.51 -29.00 7.33
CA CYS A 152 -7.91 -28.70 7.02
C CYS A 152 -8.72 -28.56 8.32
N PRO A 153 -9.48 -27.47 8.53
CA PRO A 153 -10.30 -27.30 9.74
C PRO A 153 -11.48 -28.28 9.80
N CYS A 154 -11.92 -28.86 8.68
CA CYS A 154 -13.01 -29.83 8.64
C CYS A 154 -12.54 -31.27 8.90
N CYS A 155 -11.48 -31.73 8.22
CA CYS A 155 -11.04 -33.13 8.29
C CYS A 155 -9.73 -33.34 9.07
N SER A 156 -9.10 -32.27 9.58
CA SER A 156 -7.84 -32.31 10.34
C SER A 156 -6.65 -32.94 9.63
N THR A 157 -6.72 -33.14 8.32
CA THR A 157 -5.62 -33.70 7.51
C THR A 157 -4.62 -32.60 7.16
N ASP A 158 -3.33 -32.93 7.26
CA ASP A 158 -2.22 -32.03 6.92
C ASP A 158 -1.97 -31.98 5.40
N ASP A 159 -1.58 -30.80 4.91
CA ASP A 159 -1.14 -30.47 3.53
C ASP A 159 -2.16 -30.71 2.41
N VAL A 160 -3.45 -30.50 2.71
CA VAL A 160 -4.56 -30.75 1.77
C VAL A 160 -5.15 -29.51 1.06
N PRO A 161 -5.16 -28.28 1.63
CA PRO A 161 -5.86 -27.18 0.97
C PRO A 161 -5.10 -26.66 -0.27
N GLU A 162 -5.64 -26.94 -1.45
CA GLU A 162 -5.17 -26.40 -2.72
C GLU A 162 -5.77 -25.00 -2.96
N PRO A 163 -5.01 -24.07 -3.58
CA PRO A 163 -5.53 -22.75 -3.91
C PRO A 163 -6.60 -22.87 -5.00
N VAL A 164 -7.75 -22.23 -4.79
CA VAL A 164 -8.78 -22.13 -5.83
C VAL A 164 -8.44 -20.96 -6.75
N THR A 165 -8.48 -21.18 -8.06
CA THR A 165 -8.39 -20.09 -9.04
C THR A 165 -9.63 -19.20 -8.89
N LEU A 166 -9.42 -18.01 -8.36
CA LEU A 166 -10.50 -17.06 -8.13
C LEU A 166 -10.91 -16.37 -9.43
N GLY A 167 -12.21 -16.42 -9.74
CA GLY A 167 -12.79 -15.60 -10.82
C GLY A 167 -12.80 -14.11 -10.48
N ILE A 168 -13.06 -13.25 -11.47
CA ILE A 168 -13.04 -11.79 -11.30
C ILE A 168 -14.01 -11.29 -10.22
N ASP A 169 -15.09 -12.02 -9.99
CA ASP A 169 -16.09 -11.69 -8.97
C ASP A 169 -15.56 -11.80 -7.54
N ALA A 170 -14.53 -12.61 -7.29
CA ALA A 170 -13.90 -12.71 -5.98
C ALA A 170 -13.16 -11.43 -5.55
N PHE A 171 -12.83 -10.57 -6.51
CA PHE A 171 -12.17 -9.29 -6.27
C PHE A 171 -13.16 -8.12 -6.19
N ARG A 172 -14.46 -8.38 -6.40
CA ARG A 172 -15.50 -7.37 -6.24
C ARG A 172 -15.89 -7.22 -4.78
N ARG A 173 -16.34 -6.02 -4.40
CA ARG A 173 -16.88 -5.79 -3.06
C ARG A 173 -18.13 -6.66 -2.87
N PRO A 174 -18.21 -7.50 -1.84
CA PRO A 174 -19.37 -8.36 -1.63
C PRO A 174 -20.62 -7.50 -1.39
N ALA A 175 -21.73 -7.88 -2.01
CA ALA A 175 -23.02 -7.33 -1.64
C ALA A 175 -23.40 -7.79 -0.22
N PRO A 176 -24.23 -7.02 0.52
CA PRO A 176 -24.69 -7.41 1.83
C PRO A 176 -25.36 -8.80 1.80
N GLY A 177 -24.92 -9.71 2.66
CA GLY A 177 -25.48 -11.06 2.76
C GLY A 177 -24.89 -12.10 1.80
N VAL A 178 -23.94 -11.74 0.93
CA VAL A 178 -23.26 -12.69 0.04
C VAL A 178 -22.05 -13.30 0.74
N THR A 179 -21.98 -14.64 0.73
CA THR A 179 -20.83 -15.39 1.24
C THR A 179 -19.59 -15.09 0.39
N LEU A 180 -18.48 -14.77 1.04
CA LEU A 180 -17.21 -14.55 0.35
C LEU A 180 -16.77 -15.83 -0.37
N PRO A 181 -16.18 -15.72 -1.58
CA PRO A 181 -15.65 -16.87 -2.27
C PRO A 181 -14.53 -17.53 -1.46
N THR A 182 -14.64 -18.84 -1.31
CA THR A 182 -13.64 -19.66 -0.62
C THR A 182 -12.35 -19.68 -1.42
N THR A 183 -11.24 -19.34 -0.78
CA THR A 183 -9.91 -19.25 -1.40
C THR A 183 -9.08 -20.54 -1.30
N PRO A 184 -9.32 -21.43 -0.31
CA PRO A 184 -8.78 -22.79 -0.32
C PRO A 184 -9.85 -23.89 -0.57
N PHE A 185 -9.47 -24.96 -1.27
CA PHE A 185 -10.30 -26.16 -1.45
C PHE A 185 -9.61 -27.39 -0.82
N CYS A 186 -10.35 -28.19 -0.05
CA CYS A 186 -9.84 -29.44 0.52
C CYS A 186 -10.21 -30.61 -0.39
N SER A 187 -9.22 -31.28 -0.98
CA SER A 187 -9.46 -32.44 -1.86
C SER A 187 -10.10 -33.65 -1.15
N ILE A 188 -10.13 -33.67 0.20
CA ILE A 188 -10.68 -34.78 0.98
C ILE A 188 -12.15 -34.55 1.38
N CYS A 189 -12.48 -33.36 1.89
CA CYS A 189 -13.84 -33.09 2.41
C CYS A 189 -14.69 -32.18 1.51
N GLY A 190 -14.14 -31.71 0.39
CA GLY A 190 -14.73 -30.63 -0.40
C GLY A 190 -14.67 -29.29 0.31
#